data_AF-A0A3N5PRM3-F1
#
_entry.id   AF-A0A3N5PRM3-F1
#
_cell.length_a   1.000
_cell.length_b   1.000
_cell.length_c   1.000
_cell.angle_alpha   90.00
_cell.angle_beta   90.00
_cell.angle_gamma   90.00
#
_symmetry.space_group_name_H-M   'P 1'
#
loop_
_entity.id
_entity.type
_entity.pdbx_description
1 polymer ?
#
loop_
_entity_poly.entity_id
_entity_poly.type
_entity_poly.pdbx_seq_one_letter_code
_entity_poly.pdbx_strand_id
1 'polypeptide(L)'
;MDSILQFALLAFTSLFTMINPLGVIPVFTTLTTGMTSKQAASIALKATSTALIVLLLFTFGGNFIFDIFNISINGLRVVGGILFFLSGYDMLRGKLTRIKSEGEEFVEAAKDFAITPLGVPMITGPGVITISIVMMNDAPDIAHKSLLIASIFIVMGLTHLILMSSRKIM
;
A
#
# COMPACT_ATOMS: atom_id res chain seq x y z
N MET A 1 28.39 3.96 7.42
CA MET A 1 27.76 2.70 6.96
C MET A 1 26.55 2.37 7.82
N ASP A 2 26.67 2.48 9.14
CA ASP A 2 25.60 2.15 10.09
C ASP A 2 24.32 2.97 9.88
N SER A 3 24.42 4.28 9.59
CA SER A 3 23.24 5.13 9.34
C SER A 3 22.45 4.77 8.08
N ILE A 4 23.14 4.39 7.00
CA ILE A 4 22.55 4.04 5.71
C ILE A 4 21.79 2.71 5.81
N LEU A 5 22.41 1.71 6.43
CA LEU A 5 21.76 0.43 6.66
C LEU A 5 20.59 0.56 7.63
N GLN A 6 20.74 1.34 8.71
CA GLN A 6 19.64 1.62 9.64
C GLN A 6 18.45 2.27 8.92
N PHE A 7 18.69 3.27 8.07
CA PHE A 7 17.62 3.90 7.30
C PHE A 7 16.97 2.92 6.32
N ALA A 8 17.75 2.11 5.60
CA ALA A 8 17.21 1.11 4.67
C ALA A 8 16.32 0.09 5.39
N LEU A 9 16.77 -0.43 6.53
CA LEU A 9 16.00 -1.34 7.37
C LEU A 9 14.74 -0.68 7.93
N LEU A 10 14.83 0.56 8.40
CA LEU A 10 13.68 1.33 8.88
C LEU A 10 12.66 1.52 7.74
N ALA A 11 13.09 1.90 6.55
CA ALA A 11 12.23 2.12 5.39
C ALA A 11 11.53 0.82 4.98
N PHE A 12 12.29 -0.26 4.85
CA PHE A 12 11.77 -1.56 4.49
C PHE A 12 10.74 -2.05 5.52
N THR A 13 11.12 -2.09 6.80
CA THR A 13 10.25 -2.61 7.88
C THR A 13 9.00 -1.75 8.07
N SER A 14 9.13 -0.42 8.00
CA SER A 14 7.99 0.49 8.12
C SER A 14 7.01 0.30 6.97
N LEU A 15 7.50 0.29 5.73
CA LEU A 15 6.65 0.09 4.54
C LEU A 15 6.01 -1.30 4.55
N PHE A 16 6.77 -2.36 4.85
CA PHE A 16 6.24 -3.72 4.90
C PHE A 16 5.15 -3.87 5.97
N THR A 17 5.37 -3.29 7.15
CA THR A 17 4.39 -3.32 8.24
C THR A 17 3.13 -2.52 7.90
N MET A 18 3.28 -1.34 7.31
CA MET A 18 2.13 -0.50 6.97
C MET A 18 1.33 -1.00 5.77
N ILE A 19 2.00 -1.50 4.73
CA ILE A 19 1.32 -2.13 3.58
C ILE A 19 0.61 -3.42 4.02
N ASN A 20 1.18 -4.11 5.02
CA ASN A 20 0.66 -5.36 5.57
C ASN A 20 0.25 -6.38 4.48
N PRO A 21 1.19 -6.85 3.64
CA PRO A 21 0.88 -7.74 2.53
C PRO A 21 0.12 -9.00 2.95
N LEU A 22 0.41 -9.50 4.15
CA LEU A 22 -0.26 -10.67 4.73
C LEU A 22 -1.72 -10.39 5.07
N GLY A 23 -2.01 -9.21 5.62
CA GLY A 23 -3.38 -8.78 5.92
C GLY A 23 -4.25 -8.57 4.68
N VAL A 24 -3.64 -8.33 3.51
CA VAL A 24 -4.35 -8.17 2.23
C VAL A 24 -4.80 -9.52 1.64
N ILE A 25 -4.16 -10.64 2.03
CA ILE A 25 -4.43 -11.97 1.47
C ILE A 25 -5.92 -12.37 1.56
N PRO A 26 -6.60 -12.31 2.73
CA PRO A 26 -7.98 -12.77 2.83
C PRO A 26 -8.94 -11.98 1.92
N VAL A 27 -8.68 -10.69 1.75
CA VAL A 27 -9.51 -9.85 0.87
C VAL A 27 -9.25 -10.17 -0.60
N PHE A 28 -7.99 -10.36 -0.98
CA PHE A 28 -7.63 -10.77 -2.33
C PHE A 28 -8.24 -12.14 -2.67
N THR A 29 -8.21 -13.12 -1.77
CA THR A 29 -8.80 -14.43 -2.01
C THR A 29 -10.32 -14.37 -2.11
N THR A 30 -11.00 -13.59 -1.26
CA THR A 30 -12.44 -13.33 -1.40
C THR A 30 -12.77 -12.69 -2.75
N LEU A 31 -12.03 -11.66 -3.17
CA LEU A 31 -12.27 -10.94 -4.42
C LEU A 31 -11.97 -11.78 -5.68
N THR A 32 -11.09 -12.77 -5.57
CA THR A 32 -10.67 -13.63 -6.69
C THR A 32 -11.30 -15.02 -6.67
N THR A 33 -12.26 -15.25 -5.77
CA THR A 33 -13.02 -16.51 -5.69
C THR A 33 -13.77 -16.75 -7.00
N GLY A 34 -13.65 -17.96 -7.56
CA GLY A 34 -14.27 -18.33 -8.84
C GLY A 34 -13.55 -17.82 -10.11
N MET A 35 -12.50 -16.99 -9.98
CA MET A 35 -11.70 -16.54 -11.12
C MET A 35 -10.67 -17.59 -11.55
N THR A 36 -10.22 -17.54 -12.81
CA THR A 36 -9.08 -18.35 -13.30
C THR A 36 -7.74 -17.83 -12.78
N SER A 37 -6.68 -18.65 -12.85
CA SER A 37 -5.33 -18.25 -12.43
C SER A 37 -4.80 -17.03 -13.18
N LYS A 38 -5.13 -16.93 -14.47
CA LYS A 38 -4.72 -15.81 -15.31
C LYS A 38 -5.46 -14.52 -14.94
N GLN A 39 -6.75 -14.60 -14.61
CA GLN A 39 -7.53 -13.45 -14.16
C GLN A 39 -7.03 -12.95 -12.80
N ALA A 40 -6.88 -13.83 -11.81
CA ALA A 40 -6.39 -13.46 -10.48
C ALA A 40 -4.98 -12.84 -10.53
N ALA A 41 -4.08 -13.40 -11.36
CA ALA A 41 -2.75 -12.82 -11.59
C ALA A 41 -2.82 -11.41 -12.20
N SER A 42 -3.76 -11.19 -13.13
CA SER A 42 -3.99 -9.86 -13.70
C SER A 42 -4.49 -8.86 -12.65
N ILE A 43 -5.37 -9.29 -11.73
CA ILE A 43 -5.83 -8.46 -10.61
C ILE A 43 -4.66 -8.11 -9.70
N ALA A 44 -3.85 -9.09 -9.28
CA ALA A 44 -2.70 -8.86 -8.43
C ALA A 44 -1.71 -7.87 -9.05
N LEU A 45 -1.39 -8.03 -10.35
CA LEU A 45 -0.50 -7.13 -11.07
C LEU A 45 -1.07 -5.71 -11.17
N LYS A 46 -2.35 -5.57 -11.53
CA LYS A 46 -3.00 -4.26 -11.64
C LYS A 46 -3.07 -3.55 -10.29
N ALA A 47 -3.41 -4.27 -9.22
CA ALA A 47 -3.50 -3.71 -7.89
C ALA A 47 -2.15 -3.24 -7.36
N THR A 48 -1.11 -4.07 -7.47
CA THR A 48 0.24 -3.67 -7.04
C THR A 48 0.84 -2.58 -7.92
N SER A 49 0.55 -2.57 -9.22
CA SER A 49 0.98 -1.47 -10.11
C SER A 49 0.27 -0.16 -9.77
N THR A 50 -1.04 -0.20 -9.52
CA THR A 50 -1.83 0.97 -9.10
C THR A 50 -1.30 1.53 -7.79
N ALA A 51 -1.14 0.67 -6.79
CA ALA A 51 -0.58 1.01 -5.49
C ALA A 51 0.82 1.62 -5.61
N LEU A 52 1.70 1.04 -6.42
CA LEU A 52 3.06 1.56 -6.65
C LEU A 52 3.01 2.96 -7.27
N ILE A 53 2.19 3.18 -8.30
CA ILE A 53 2.05 4.48 -8.96
C ILE A 53 1.54 5.53 -7.97
N VAL A 54 0.47 5.23 -7.23
CA VAL A 54 -0.09 6.14 -6.24
C VAL A 54 0.93 6.45 -5.15
N LEU A 55 1.62 5.43 -4.64
CA LEU A 55 2.62 5.60 -3.59
C LEU A 55 3.77 6.48 -4.07
N LEU A 56 4.30 6.26 -5.28
CA LEU A 56 5.36 7.10 -5.84
C LEU A 56 4.88 8.54 -6.05
N LEU A 57 3.67 8.74 -6.59
CA LEU A 57 3.09 10.07 -6.79
C LEU A 57 3.03 10.85 -5.47
N PHE A 58 2.52 10.25 -4.41
CA PHE A 58 2.47 10.91 -3.10
C PHE A 58 3.84 11.08 -2.47
N THR A 59 4.72 10.09 -2.59
CA THR A 59 6.07 10.16 -2.02
C THR A 59 6.85 11.35 -2.60
N PHE A 60 6.80 11.57 -3.91
CA PHE A 60 7.44 12.73 -4.54
C PHE A 60 6.60 14.02 -4.39
N GLY A 61 5.28 13.92 -4.40
CA GLY A 61 4.35 15.05 -4.30
C GLY A 61 4.11 15.58 -2.88
N GLY A 62 4.60 14.89 -1.85
CA GLY A 62 4.29 15.22 -0.45
C GLY A 62 4.67 16.65 -0.04
N ASN A 63 5.82 17.15 -0.51
CA ASN A 63 6.25 18.53 -0.24
C ASN A 63 5.26 19.57 -0.79
N PHE A 64 4.73 19.33 -1.99
CA PHE A 64 3.72 20.19 -2.60
C PHE A 64 2.42 20.24 -1.77
N ILE A 65 2.04 19.12 -1.14
CA ILE A 65 0.89 19.06 -0.23
C ILE A 65 1.14 19.92 1.02
N PHE A 66 2.34 19.85 1.61
CA PHE A 66 2.67 20.67 2.78
C PHE A 66 2.62 22.17 2.46
N ASP A 67 3.15 22.57 1.31
CA ASP A 67 3.22 23.97 0.89
C ASP A 67 1.82 24.57 0.62
N ILE A 68 0.91 23.81 0.00
CA ILE A 68 -0.46 24.29 -0.29
C ILE A 68 -1.28 24.43 0.98
N PHE A 69 -1.26 23.40 1.83
CA PHE A 69 -2.15 23.32 2.99
C PHE A 69 -1.55 23.96 4.24
N ASN A 70 -0.29 24.43 4.17
CA ASN A 70 0.45 25.03 5.27
C ASN A 70 0.42 24.15 6.54
N ILE A 71 0.47 22.82 6.34
CA ILE A 71 0.46 21.82 7.40
C ILE A 71 1.89 21.39 7.72
N SER A 72 2.16 21.17 9.01
CA SER A 72 3.46 20.65 9.42
C SER A 72 3.59 19.15 9.14
N ILE A 73 4.82 18.70 8.88
CA ILE A 73 5.15 17.28 8.78
C ILE A 73 4.72 16.50 10.03
N ASN A 74 4.82 17.14 11.20
CA ASN A 74 4.39 16.58 12.48
C ASN A 74 2.86 16.40 12.54
N GLY A 75 2.08 17.34 11.99
CA GLY A 75 0.63 17.22 11.87
C GLY A 75 0.25 16.01 11.00
N LEU A 76 0.92 15.82 9.86
CA LEU A 76 0.68 14.65 9.02
C LEU A 76 1.03 13.35 9.74
N ARG A 77 2.16 13.29 10.47
CA ARG A 77 2.51 12.10 11.28
C ARG A 77 1.41 11.72 12.26
N VAL A 78 0.82 12.70 12.96
CA VAL A 78 -0.27 12.45 13.91
C VAL A 78 -1.50 11.89 13.19
N VAL A 79 -1.93 12.52 12.10
CA VAL A 79 -3.10 12.07 11.33
C VAL A 79 -2.87 10.69 10.72
N GLY A 80 -1.71 10.45 10.11
CA GLY A 80 -1.37 9.14 9.54
C GLY A 80 -1.31 8.04 10.60
N GLY A 81 -0.80 8.36 11.80
CA GLY A 81 -0.81 7.45 12.95
C GLY A 81 -2.24 7.09 13.39
N ILE A 82 -3.14 8.06 13.45
CA ILE A 82 -4.56 7.83 13.76
C ILE A 82 -5.21 6.94 12.69
N LEU A 83 -4.96 7.20 11.41
CA LEU A 83 -5.54 6.42 10.31
C LEU A 83 -5.00 4.98 10.29
N PHE A 84 -3.71 4.78 10.59
CA PHE A 84 -3.13 3.45 10.75
C PHE A 84 -3.75 2.70 11.95
N PHE A 85 -3.92 3.37 13.09
CA PHE A 85 -4.56 2.80 14.26
C PHE A 85 -6.00 2.35 13.96
N LEU A 86 -6.79 3.20 13.29
CA LEU A 86 -8.16 2.87 12.89
C LEU A 86 -8.19 1.68 11.92
N SER A 87 -7.26 1.64 10.95
CA SER A 87 -7.15 0.52 10.01
C SER A 87 -6.87 -0.81 10.74
N GLY A 88 -5.91 -0.81 11.68
CA GLY A 88 -5.61 -1.98 12.51
C GLY A 88 -6.79 -2.38 13.42
N TYR A 89 -7.50 -1.41 13.97
CA TYR A 89 -8.69 -1.65 14.79
C TYR A 89 -9.84 -2.28 14.00
N ASP A 90 -10.09 -1.81 12.77
CA ASP A 90 -11.10 -2.40 11.89
C ASP A 90 -10.75 -3.84 11.49
N MET A 91 -9.46 -4.14 11.27
CA MET A 91 -8.97 -5.51 11.06
C MET A 91 -9.28 -6.42 12.25
N LEU A 92 -9.05 -5.98 13.50
CA LEU A 92 -9.37 -6.76 14.71
C LEU A 92 -10.87 -7.04 14.86
N ARG A 93 -11.71 -6.14 14.33
CA ARG A 93 -13.17 -6.30 14.36
C ARG A 93 -13.71 -7.16 13.22
N GLY A 94 -12.85 -7.64 12.31
CA GLY A 94 -13.29 -8.32 11.10
C GLY A 94 -14.13 -7.43 10.17
N LYS A 95 -14.06 -6.10 10.35
CA LYS A 95 -14.68 -5.15 9.43
C LYS A 95 -13.79 -5.03 8.21
N LEU A 96 -13.86 -6.02 7.33
CA LEU A 96 -13.50 -5.78 5.94
C LEU A 96 -14.43 -4.67 5.45
N THR A 97 -13.88 -3.58 4.92
CA THR A 97 -14.66 -2.48 4.30
C THR A 97 -15.83 -3.10 3.54
N ARG A 98 -17.07 -2.84 3.99
CA ARG A 98 -18.28 -3.46 3.42
C ARG A 98 -18.27 -3.22 1.91
N ILE A 99 -17.89 -4.23 1.15
CA ILE A 99 -17.91 -4.19 -0.31
C ILE A 99 -19.38 -4.36 -0.67
N LYS A 100 -20.02 -3.26 -1.09
CA LYS A 100 -21.31 -3.35 -1.77
C LYS A 100 -21.07 -4.09 -3.09
N SER A 101 -21.34 -5.39 -3.07
CA SER A 101 -21.54 -6.18 -4.28
C SER A 101 -22.96 -5.92 -4.78
N GLU A 102 -23.15 -4.84 -5.54
CA GLU A 102 -24.34 -4.68 -6.37
C GLU A 102 -23.97 -5.09 -7.80
N GLY A 103 -24.61 -6.15 -8.29
CA GLY A 103 -24.95 -6.38 -9.71
C GLY A 103 -23.83 -6.47 -10.75
N GLU A 104 -23.63 -7.69 -11.26
CA GLU A 104 -23.47 -8.05 -12.69
C GLU A 104 -22.73 -7.08 -13.63
N GLU A 105 -21.42 -7.32 -13.85
CA GLU A 105 -20.80 -7.47 -15.19
C GLU A 105 -19.31 -7.91 -15.04
N PHE A 106 -19.01 -9.15 -15.47
CA PHE A 106 -17.84 -9.93 -15.01
C PHE A 106 -16.45 -9.55 -15.60
N VAL A 107 -16.30 -8.39 -16.23
CA VAL A 107 -15.01 -7.93 -16.80
C VAL A 107 -14.67 -6.49 -16.44
N GLU A 108 -15.67 -5.60 -16.30
CA GLU A 108 -15.44 -4.25 -15.78
C GLU A 108 -15.23 -4.23 -14.27
N ALA A 109 -15.98 -5.03 -13.51
CA ALA A 109 -15.78 -5.18 -12.06
C ALA A 109 -14.35 -5.65 -11.69
N ALA A 110 -13.70 -6.43 -12.56
CA ALA A 110 -12.33 -6.88 -12.38
C ALA A 110 -11.30 -5.73 -12.45
N LYS A 111 -11.53 -4.71 -13.27
CA LYS A 111 -10.69 -3.50 -13.25
C LYS A 111 -10.95 -2.69 -11.98
N ASP A 112 -12.22 -2.60 -11.59
CA ASP A 112 -12.62 -1.85 -10.41
C ASP A 112 -12.02 -2.44 -9.15
N PHE A 113 -12.08 -3.75 -8.91
CA PHE A 113 -11.52 -4.38 -7.70
C PHE A 113 -10.01 -4.22 -7.57
N ALA A 114 -9.27 -4.23 -8.69
CA ALA A 114 -7.82 -4.05 -8.67
C ALA A 114 -7.43 -2.63 -8.25
N ILE A 115 -8.19 -1.63 -8.70
CA ILE A 115 -7.96 -0.22 -8.35
C ILE A 115 -8.54 0.09 -6.97
N THR A 116 -9.81 -0.26 -6.74
CA THR A 116 -10.56 -0.06 -5.51
C THR A 116 -11.35 -1.30 -5.10
N PRO A 117 -11.18 -1.83 -3.88
CA PRO A 117 -10.40 -1.26 -2.78
C PRO A 117 -8.93 -1.75 -2.75
N LEU A 118 -8.52 -2.69 -3.61
CA LEU A 118 -7.27 -3.44 -3.41
C LEU A 118 -6.01 -2.58 -3.57
N GLY A 119 -5.85 -1.88 -4.69
CA GLY A 119 -4.75 -0.93 -4.87
C GLY A 119 -4.86 0.25 -3.90
N VAL A 120 -6.01 0.92 -3.93
CA VAL A 120 -6.38 2.03 -3.04
C VAL A 120 -7.78 1.75 -2.45
N PRO A 121 -7.97 1.80 -1.12
CA PRO A 121 -7.02 2.22 -0.09
C PRO A 121 -6.29 1.06 0.61
N MET A 122 -6.43 -0.19 0.18
CA MET A 122 -5.90 -1.32 0.98
C MET A 122 -4.38 -1.43 0.97
N ILE A 123 -3.76 -1.58 -0.20
CA ILE A 123 -2.29 -1.67 -0.30
C ILE A 123 -1.66 -0.29 -0.08
N THR A 124 -2.22 0.75 -0.70
CA THR A 124 -1.75 2.14 -0.55
C THR A 124 -2.75 2.96 0.25
N GLY A 125 -2.90 2.57 1.50
CA GLY A 125 -3.73 3.29 2.45
C GLY A 125 -3.12 4.62 2.91
N PRO A 126 -3.90 5.43 3.64
CA PRO A 126 -3.45 6.73 4.12
C PRO A 126 -2.23 6.63 5.06
N GLY A 127 -2.09 5.55 5.82
CA GLY A 127 -0.91 5.29 6.65
C GLY A 127 0.36 5.10 5.80
N VAL A 128 0.27 4.27 4.75
CA VAL A 128 1.37 4.00 3.81
C VAL A 128 1.79 5.28 3.07
N ILE A 129 0.82 6.06 2.62
CA ILE A 129 1.05 7.37 1.99
C ILE A 129 1.75 8.32 2.97
N THR A 130 1.28 8.38 4.21
CA THR A 130 1.85 9.27 5.22
C THR A 130 3.30 8.91 5.53
N ILE A 131 3.60 7.63 5.77
CA ILE A 131 4.96 7.24 6.11
C ILE A 131 5.92 7.46 4.94
N SER A 132 5.48 7.23 3.70
CA SER A 132 6.37 7.43 2.55
C SER A 132 6.72 8.92 2.37
N ILE A 133 5.74 9.81 2.55
CA ILE A 133 5.96 11.26 2.55
C ILE A 133 6.91 11.67 3.69
N VAL A 134 6.66 11.16 4.89
CA VAL A 134 7.49 11.47 6.07
C VAL A 134 8.92 11.01 5.89
N MET A 135 9.13 9.78 5.41
CA MET A 135 10.47 9.25 5.18
C MET A 135 11.18 9.94 4.01
N MET A 136 10.45 10.40 3.00
CA MET A 136 11.02 11.19 1.90
C MET A 136 11.49 12.58 2.39
N ASN A 137 10.76 13.18 3.34
CA ASN A 137 11.13 14.44 3.96
C ASN A 137 12.32 14.29 4.93
N ASP A 138 12.34 13.21 5.73
CA ASP A 138 13.40 12.91 6.69
C ASP A 138 14.71 12.44 6.04
N ALA A 139 14.68 12.02 4.78
CA ALA A 139 15.86 11.55 4.06
C ALA A 139 16.85 12.70 3.79
N PRO A 140 18.06 12.68 4.39
CA PRO A 140 18.97 13.83 4.39
C PRO A 140 19.62 14.11 3.03
N ASP A 141 19.80 13.08 2.20
CA ASP A 141 20.49 13.17 0.92
C ASP A 141 19.84 12.26 -0.15
N ILE A 142 20.36 12.37 -1.38
CA ILE A 142 19.88 11.58 -2.52
C ILE A 142 20.06 10.08 -2.31
N ALA A 143 21.09 9.65 -1.58
CA ALA A 143 21.32 8.24 -1.32
C ALA A 143 20.20 7.66 -0.44
N HIS A 144 19.81 8.35 0.63
CA HIS A 144 18.69 7.93 1.50
C HIS A 144 17.35 7.95 0.75
N LYS A 145 17.12 8.97 -0.08
CA LYS A 145 15.93 9.00 -0.95
C LYS A 145 15.90 7.81 -1.91
N SER A 146 17.03 7.48 -2.52
CA SER A 146 17.15 6.33 -3.42
C SER A 146 16.88 5.00 -2.69
N LEU A 147 17.31 4.88 -1.44
CA LEU A 147 17.02 3.71 -0.60
C LEU A 147 15.54 3.59 -0.26
N LEU A 148 14.87 4.70 0.07
CA LEU A 148 13.42 4.70 0.28
C LEU A 148 12.69 4.21 -0.97
N ILE A 149 13.06 4.74 -2.15
CA ILE A 149 12.46 4.31 -3.42
C ILE A 149 12.74 2.83 -3.68
N ALA A 150 13.98 2.37 -3.46
CA ALA A 150 14.32 0.95 -3.57
C ALA A 150 13.47 0.07 -2.63
N SER A 151 13.29 0.49 -1.37
CA SER A 151 12.42 -0.21 -0.41
C SER A 151 10.96 -0.24 -0.86
N ILE A 152 10.44 0.84 -1.46
CA ILE A 152 9.09 0.83 -2.06
C ILE A 152 9.00 -0.24 -3.14
N PHE A 153 9.93 -0.28 -4.09
CA PHE A 153 9.93 -1.30 -5.15
C PHE A 153 10.05 -2.72 -4.60
N ILE A 154 10.94 -2.94 -3.62
CA ILE A 154 11.13 -4.25 -2.98
C ILE A 154 9.84 -4.69 -2.28
N VAL A 155 9.24 -3.86 -1.43
CA VAL A 155 8.04 -4.22 -0.68
C VAL A 155 6.85 -4.41 -1.62
N MET A 156 6.71 -3.60 -2.66
CA MET A 156 5.66 -3.79 -3.68
C MET A 156 5.86 -5.08 -4.48
N GLY A 157 7.11 -5.42 -4.80
CA GLY A 157 7.47 -6.70 -5.41
C GLY A 157 7.13 -7.89 -4.51
N LEU A 158 7.47 -7.82 -3.22
CA LEU A 158 7.10 -8.84 -2.24
C LEU A 158 5.59 -8.96 -2.09
N THR A 159 4.87 -7.83 -2.03
CA THR A 159 3.41 -7.82 -1.97
C THR A 159 2.81 -8.52 -3.18
N HIS A 160 3.31 -8.23 -4.37
CA HIS A 160 2.89 -8.92 -5.59
C HIS A 160 3.15 -10.43 -5.53
N LEU A 161 4.34 -10.85 -5.11
CA LEU A 161 4.69 -12.28 -4.97
C LEU A 161 3.80 -12.99 -3.93
N ILE A 162 3.47 -12.33 -2.83
CA ILE A 162 2.59 -12.85 -1.78
C ILE A 162 1.18 -13.05 -2.33
N LEU A 163 0.61 -12.07 -3.04
CA LEU A 163 -0.71 -12.20 -3.66
C LEU A 163 -0.74 -13.27 -4.75
N MET A 164 0.34 -13.42 -5.51
CA MET A 164 0.47 -14.50 -6.50
C MET A 164 0.57 -15.88 -5.86
N SER A 165 1.19 -15.98 -4.68
CA SER A 165 1.41 -17.24 -3.96
C SER A 165 0.19 -17.69 -3.15
N SER A 166 -0.62 -16.76 -2.64
CA SER A 166 -1.79 -17.07 -1.81
C SER A 166 -2.80 -17.99 -2.52
N ARG A 167 -2.87 -17.94 -3.84
CA ARG A 167 -3.75 -18.80 -4.64
C ARG A 167 -3.19 -20.19 -4.94
N LYS A 168 -1.88 -20.45 -4.74
CA LYS A 168 -1.32 -21.81 -4.83
C LYS A 168 -1.64 -22.67 -3.60
N ILE A 169 -2.10 -22.04 -2.51
CA ILE A 169 -2.40 -22.67 -1.22
C ILE A 169 -3.89 -23.11 -1.15
N MET A 170 -4.71 -22.79 -2.16
CA MET A 170 -6.10 -23.21 -2.33
C MET A 170 -6.28 -24.16 -3.52
#